data_AF-A0A523RBR6-F1
#
_entry.id   AF-A0A523RBR6-F1
#
_cell.length_a   1.000
_cell.length_b   1.000
_cell.length_c   1.000
_cell.angle_alpha   90.00
_cell.angle_beta   90.00
_cell.angle_gamma   90.00
#
_symmetry.space_group_name_H-M   'P 1'
#
loop_
_entity.id
_entity.type
_entity.pdbx_description
1 polymer ?
#
loop_
_entity_poly.entity_id
_entity_poly.type
_entity_poly.pdbx_seq_one_letter_code
_entity_poly.pdbx_strand_id
1 'polypeptide(L)' 'MVVFDYFEGVLEGFEYLIALGSIVGLLWIIIGIIFLIGGGQRYRNKMIGVIIASIVLLAVCGLDTGIKYFRIF' A
#
# COMPACT_ATOMS: atom_id res chain seq x y z
N MET A 1 4.60 12.62 -31.20
CA MET A 1 3.85 13.53 -30.31
C MET A 1 2.66 12.83 -29.67
N VAL A 2 1.75 12.20 -30.40
CA VAL A 2 0.60 11.49 -29.80
C VAL A 2 0.95 10.33 -28.85
N VAL A 3 1.99 9.54 -29.15
CA VAL A 3 2.39 8.41 -28.29
C VAL A 3 2.90 8.86 -26.92
N PHE A 4 3.55 10.03 -26.85
CA PHE A 4 4.07 10.57 -25.58
C PHE A 4 2.93 11.05 -24.66
N ASP A 5 1.89 11.68 -25.20
CA ASP A 5 0.68 12.05 -24.43
C ASP A 5 0.00 10.83 -23.78
N TYR A 6 -0.06 9.69 -24.50
CA TYR A 6 -0.60 8.45 -23.93
C TYR A 6 0.27 7.90 -22.81
N PHE A 7 1.60 7.96 -22.94
CA PHE A 7 2.51 7.55 -21.87
C PHE A 7 2.38 8.45 -20.65
N GLU A 8 2.16 9.74 -20.85
CA GLU A 8 1.99 10.73 -19.78
C GLU A 8 0.70 10.47 -18.98
N GLY A 9 -0.43 10.26 -19.66
CA GLY A 9 -1.69 9.89 -19.00
C GLY A 9 -1.64 8.51 -18.32
N VAL A 10 -0.89 7.55 -18.88
CA VAL A 10 -0.66 6.24 -18.22
C VAL A 10 0.20 6.41 -16.97
N LEU A 11 1.24 7.25 -17.01
CA LEU A 11 2.10 7.54 -15.88
C LEU A 11 1.33 8.16 -14.71
N GLU A 12 0.44 9.11 -15.00
CA GLU A 12 -0.47 9.73 -14.03
C GLU A 12 -1.42 8.69 -13.40
N GLY A 13 -1.93 7.76 -14.20
CA GLY A 13 -2.74 6.65 -13.73
C GLY A 13 -1.97 5.70 -12.79
N PHE A 14 -0.69 5.44 -13.08
CA PHE A 14 0.17 4.64 -12.20
C PHE A 14 0.43 5.34 -10.88
N GLU A 15 0.69 6.65 -10.87
CA GLU A 15 0.85 7.43 -9.63
C GLU A 15 -0.40 7.33 -8.75
N TYR A 16 -1.58 7.45 -9.35
CA TYR A 16 -2.84 7.29 -8.64
C TYR A 16 -3.02 5.88 -8.07
N LEU A 17 -2.65 4.84 -8.84
CA LEU A 17 -2.72 3.44 -8.39
C LEU A 17 -1.78 3.17 -7.20
N ILE A 18 -0.58 3.74 -7.22
CA ILE A 18 0.41 3.63 -6.15
C ILE A 18 -0.11 4.34 -4.89
N ALA A 19 -0.69 5.54 -5.02
CA ALA A 19 -1.31 6.26 -3.91
C ALA A 19 -2.47 5.46 -3.29
N LEU A 20 -3.36 4.90 -4.12
CA LEU A 20 -4.44 4.02 -3.64
C LEU A 20 -3.89 2.77 -2.96
N GLY A 21 -2.87 2.13 -3.54
CA GLY A 21 -2.22 0.96 -2.97
C GLY A 21 -1.63 1.21 -1.58
N SER A 22 -1.06 2.41 -1.36
CA SER A 22 -0.54 2.85 -0.07
C SER A 22 -1.65 3.01 0.98
N ILE A 23 -2.77 3.64 0.62
CA ILE A 23 -3.95 3.81 1.50
C ILE A 23 -4.54 2.44 1.88
N VAL A 24 -4.71 1.56 0.89
CA VAL A 24 -5.23 0.20 1.11
C VAL A 24 -4.26 -0.58 2.01
N GLY A 25 -2.96 -0.55 1.75
CA GLY A 25 -1.95 -1.20 2.59
C GLY A 25 -2.02 -0.75 4.06
N LEU A 26 -2.17 0.56 4.30
CA LEU A 26 -2.35 1.11 5.66
C LEU A 26 -3.62 0.60 6.33
N LEU A 27 -4.76 0.59 5.64
CA LEU A 27 -6.02 0.08 6.17
C LEU A 27 -5.92 -1.39 6.56
N TRP A 28 -5.28 -2.21 5.73
CA TRP A 28 -5.09 -3.62 6.01
C TRP A 28 -4.12 -3.88 7.17
N ILE A 29 -3.08 -3.05 7.35
CA ILE A 29 -2.24 -3.09 8.57
C ILE A 29 -3.08 -2.79 9.82
N ILE A 30 -3.90 -1.73 9.78
CA ILE A 30 -4.73 -1.33 10.93
C ILE A 30 -5.68 -2.47 11.31
N ILE A 31 -6.38 -3.04 10.35
CA ILE A 31 -7.26 -4.21 10.57
C ILE A 31 -6.44 -5.41 11.08
N GLY A 32 -5.26 -5.63 10.50
CA GLY A 32 -4.25 -6.59 10.95
C GLY A 32 -3.97 -6.51 12.45
N ILE A 33 -3.62 -5.32 12.92
CA ILE A 33 -3.26 -5.04 14.32
C ILE A 33 -4.47 -5.20 15.24
N ILE A 34 -5.64 -4.67 14.86
CA ILE A 34 -6.87 -4.78 15.67
C ILE A 34 -7.21 -6.24 15.94
N PHE A 35 -7.15 -7.09 14.92
CA PHE A 35 -7.41 -8.52 15.06
C PHE A 35 -6.27 -9.28 15.76
N LEU A 36 -5.04 -8.77 15.74
CA LEU A 36 -3.94 -9.37 16.49
C LEU A 36 -4.10 -9.13 17.99
N ILE A 37 -4.63 -7.98 18.38
CA ILE A 37 -4.89 -7.59 19.78
C ILE A 37 -6.21 -8.19 20.30
N GLY A 38 -7.29 -8.14 19.52
CA GLY A 38 -8.64 -8.55 19.94
C GLY A 38 -9.11 -9.92 19.44
N GLY A 39 -8.39 -10.54 18.49
CA GLY A 39 -8.81 -11.78 17.84
C GLY A 39 -8.31 -13.04 18.57
N GLY A 40 -9.17 -14.07 18.62
CA GLY A 40 -8.83 -15.35 19.22
C GLY A 40 -7.64 -16.05 18.55
N GLN A 41 -6.94 -16.90 19.30
CA GLN A 41 -5.70 -17.63 18.92
C GLN A 41 -5.76 -18.28 17.51
N ARG A 42 -6.93 -18.78 17.11
CA ARG A 42 -7.14 -19.45 15.81
C ARG A 42 -7.06 -18.51 14.60
N TYR A 43 -7.37 -17.23 14.78
CA TYR A 43 -7.33 -16.21 13.72
C TYR A 43 -5.97 -15.51 13.64
N ARG A 44 -5.20 -15.47 14.73
CA ARG A 44 -3.87 -14.85 14.77
C ARG A 44 -2.92 -15.37 13.69
N ASN A 45 -2.85 -16.69 13.45
CA ASN A 45 -1.94 -17.24 12.44
C ASN A 45 -2.31 -16.83 11.01
N LYS A 46 -3.60 -16.70 10.68
CA LYS A 46 -4.02 -16.20 9.36
C LYS A 46 -3.77 -14.70 9.21
N MET A 47 -3.94 -13.95 10.30
CA MET A 47 -3.73 -12.51 10.33
C MET A 47 -2.25 -12.10 10.21
N ILE A 48 -1.31 -12.94 10.66
CA ILE A 48 0.12 -12.70 10.42
C ILE A 48 0.42 -12.61 8.91
N GLY A 49 -0.17 -13.50 8.10
CA GLY A 49 -0.02 -13.44 6.64
C GLY A 49 -0.56 -12.13 6.04
N VAL A 50 -1.69 -11.64 6.56
CA VAL A 50 -2.28 -10.37 6.15
C VAL A 50 -1.37 -9.19 6.49
N ILE A 51 -0.79 -9.19 7.70
CA ILE A 51 0.14 -8.14 8.13
C ILE A 51 1.40 -8.13 7.24
N ILE A 52 1.98 -9.30 6.96
CA ILE A 52 3.17 -9.41 6.10
C ILE A 52 2.85 -8.89 4.69
N ALA A 53 1.74 -9.32 4.09
CA ALA A 53 1.32 -8.86 2.76
C ALA A 53 1.11 -7.34 2.74
N SER A 54 0.53 -6.78 3.80
CA SER A 54 0.29 -5.34 3.92
C SER A 54 1.59 -4.54 4.08
N ILE A 55 2.58 -5.08 4.81
CA ILE A 55 3.92 -4.48 4.92
C ILE A 55 4.62 -4.46 3.56
N VAL A 56 4.52 -5.55 2.78
CA VAL A 56 5.10 -5.58 1.42
C VAL A 56 4.39 -4.59 0.50
N LEU A 57 3.06 -4.51 0.56
CA LEU A 57 2.27 -3.51 -0.18
C LEU A 57 2.68 -2.08 0.19
N LEU A 58 2.89 -1.78 1.47
CA LEU A 58 3.39 -0.48 1.91
C LEU A 58 4.86 -0.25 1.58
N ALA A 59 5.69 -1.27 1.54
CA ALA A 59 7.08 -1.12 1.09
C ALA A 59 7.14 -0.78 -0.40
N VAL A 60 6.25 -1.35 -1.23
CA VAL A 60 6.25 -1.08 -2.68
C VAL A 60 5.51 0.23 -2.99
N CYS A 61 4.32 0.42 -2.44
CA CYS A 61 3.48 1.59 -2.74
C CYS A 61 3.76 2.79 -1.83
N GLY A 62 4.09 2.53 -0.56
CA GLY A 62 4.31 3.53 0.48
C GLY A 62 5.69 4.18 0.43
N LEU A 63 6.75 3.48 0.01
CA LEU A 63 8.06 4.12 -0.24
C LEU A 63 7.98 5.08 -1.43
N ASP A 64 7.33 4.68 -2.52
CA ASP A 64 7.19 5.51 -3.71
C ASP A 64 6.35 6.77 -3.41
N THR A 65 5.21 6.60 -2.72
CA THR A 65 4.38 7.73 -2.27
C THR A 65 5.03 8.57 -1.18
N GLY A 66 5.75 7.97 -0.23
CA GLY A 66 6.46 8.69 0.84
C GLY A 66 7.62 9.53 0.32
N ILE A 67 8.39 9.02 -0.64
CA ILE A 67 9.47 9.80 -1.27
C ILE A 67 8.87 10.95 -2.10
N LYS A 68 7.79 10.68 -2.84
CA LYS A 68 7.19 11.63 -3.80
C LYS A 68 6.36 12.73 -3.15
N TYR A 69 5.58 12.40 -2.12
CA TYR A 69 4.70 13.36 -1.42
C TYR A 69 5.30 13.93 -0.13
N PHE A 70 6.07 13.13 0.62
CA PHE A 70 6.65 13.59 1.90
C PHE A 70 8.05 14.17 1.78
N ARG A 71 8.69 14.16 0.59
CA ARG A 71 10.06 14.68 0.36
C ARG A 71 10.98 14.36 1.54
N ILE A 72 11.12 13.07 1.85
CA ILE A 72 12.14 12.64 2.82
C ILE A 72 13.49 12.62 2.08
N PHE A 73 13.92 13.81 1.65
CA PHE A 73 15.25 14.18 1.19
C PHE A 73 15.34 15.71 1.12
#